data_AF-A0A166VID0-F1
#
_entry.id   AF-A0A166VID0-F1
#
_cell.length_a   1.000
_cell.length_b   1.000
_cell.length_c   1.000
_cell.angle_alpha   90.00
_cell.angle_beta   90.00
_cell.angle_gamma   90.00
#
_symmetry.space_group_name_H-M   'P 1'
#
loop_
_entity.id
_entity.type
_entity.pdbx_description
1 polymer ?
#
loop_
_entity_poly.entity_id
_entity_poly.type
_entity_poly.pdbx_seq_one_letter_code
_entity_poly.pdbx_strand_id
1 'polypeptide(L)'
;MALKLYGSPYSTATKRVTIVLQEKHVPFEFIAIDLIKGEHKAPDFVAKQPFGQVPYIDDEGFIPYDSRAIAQYIASKYASQGPALVPASNLL
;
A
#
# COMPACT_ATOMS: atom_id res chain seq x y z
N MET A 1 -8.00 -5.76 -12.86
CA MET A 1 -6.54 -5.61 -13.16
C MET A 1 -5.75 -5.92 -11.89
N ALA A 2 -4.44 -6.15 -11.95
CA ALA A 2 -3.66 -6.40 -10.73
C ALA A 2 -3.47 -5.10 -9.91
N LEU A 3 -3.54 -5.19 -8.58
CA LEU A 3 -3.27 -4.07 -7.66
C LEU A 3 -1.84 -3.56 -7.88
N LYS A 4 -1.63 -2.24 -7.89
CA LYS A 4 -0.29 -1.65 -8.02
C LYS A 4 0.14 -0.99 -6.72
N LEU A 5 1.34 -1.26 -6.26
CA LEU A 5 1.97 -0.62 -5.11
C LEU A 5 3.08 0.32 -5.59
N TYR A 6 2.90 1.62 -5.42
CA TYR A 6 3.90 2.63 -5.74
C TYR A 6 4.70 2.96 -4.47
N GLY A 7 5.99 2.63 -4.47
CA GLY A 7 6.82 2.85 -3.30
C GLY A 7 8.30 2.56 -3.50
N SER A 8 9.07 2.66 -2.42
CA SER A 8 10.50 2.39 -2.44
C SER A 8 10.82 1.13 -1.64
N PRO A 9 11.66 0.21 -2.13
CA PRO A 9 12.02 -1.02 -1.40
C PRO A 9 12.76 -0.73 -0.09
N TYR A 10 13.31 0.49 0.07
CA TYR A 10 14.01 0.92 1.28
C TYR A 10 13.08 1.55 2.33
N SER A 11 11.85 1.92 1.97
CA SER A 11 10.89 2.55 2.88
C SER A 11 10.23 1.54 3.80
N THR A 12 10.29 1.78 5.12
CA THR A 12 9.59 0.95 6.13
C THR A 12 8.07 1.00 5.96
N ALA A 13 7.52 2.15 5.54
CA ALA A 13 6.10 2.30 5.25
C ALA A 13 5.67 1.49 4.02
N THR A 14 6.52 1.44 2.97
CA THR A 14 6.28 0.58 1.80
C THR A 14 6.36 -0.90 2.18
N LYS A 15 7.38 -1.30 2.95
CA LYS A 15 7.52 -2.68 3.45
C LYS A 15 6.31 -3.15 4.24
N ARG A 16 5.69 -2.29 5.06
CA ARG A 16 4.44 -2.62 5.78
C ARG A 16 3.34 -3.05 4.82
N VAL A 17 3.11 -2.29 3.75
CA VAL A 17 2.08 -2.62 2.76
C VAL A 17 2.43 -3.89 2.00
N THR A 18 3.69 -4.06 1.61
CA THR A 18 4.18 -5.29 0.96
C THR A 18 3.94 -6.54 1.82
N ILE A 19 4.29 -6.49 3.11
CA ILE A 19 4.07 -7.61 4.04
C ILE A 19 2.58 -7.94 4.13
N VAL A 20 1.72 -6.94 4.27
CA VAL A 20 0.26 -7.16 4.34
C VAL A 20 -0.28 -7.79 3.05
N LEU A 21 0.17 -7.32 1.87
CA LEU A 21 -0.21 -7.93 0.59
C LEU A 21 0.24 -9.39 0.48
N GLN A 22 1.48 -9.68 0.92
CA GLN A 22 2.05 -11.03 0.91
C GLN A 22 1.31 -11.98 1.86
N GLU A 23 1.08 -11.58 3.11
CA GLU A 23 0.32 -12.36 4.09
C GLU A 23 -1.09 -12.67 3.58
N LYS A 24 -1.74 -11.69 2.96
CA LYS A 24 -3.09 -11.86 2.37
C LYS A 24 -3.08 -12.55 1.01
N HIS A 25 -1.92 -12.98 0.50
CA HIS A 25 -1.74 -13.62 -0.81
C HIS A 25 -2.32 -12.80 -1.98
N VAL A 26 -2.34 -11.47 -1.86
CA VAL A 26 -2.85 -10.59 -2.91
C VAL A 26 -1.75 -10.40 -3.96
N PRO A 27 -1.96 -10.81 -5.23
CA PRO A 27 -0.99 -10.52 -6.28
C PRO A 27 -0.98 -9.01 -6.57
N PHE A 28 0.21 -8.43 -6.65
CA PHE A 28 0.39 -7.01 -6.94
C PHE A 28 1.60 -6.75 -7.82
N GLU A 29 1.55 -5.65 -8.56
CA GLU A 29 2.68 -5.08 -9.30
C GLU A 29 3.39 -4.04 -8.40
N PHE A 30 4.71 -4.17 -8.24
CA PHE A 30 5.50 -3.19 -7.49
C PHE A 30 6.09 -2.15 -8.43
N ILE A 31 5.64 -0.90 -8.31
CA ILE A 31 6.17 0.23 -9.07
C ILE A 31 7.19 0.96 -8.19
N ALA A 32 8.47 0.81 -8.54
CA ALA A 32 9.57 1.40 -7.81
C ALA A 32 9.59 2.93 -7.97
N ILE A 33 9.79 3.64 -6.85
CA ILE A 33 9.93 5.08 -6.77
C ILE A 33 11.32 5.41 -6.22
N ASP A 34 12.09 6.17 -7.00
CA ASP A 34 13.41 6.65 -6.61
C ASP A 34 13.29 7.88 -5.69
N LEU A 35 13.53 7.65 -4.40
CA LEU A 35 13.48 8.71 -3.40
C LEU A 35 14.68 9.66 -3.49
N ILE A 36 15.83 9.17 -3.98
CA ILE A 36 17.06 9.97 -4.11
C ILE A 36 16.88 10.99 -5.24
N LYS A 37 16.29 10.58 -6.35
CA LYS A 37 15.93 11.47 -7.47
C LYS A 37 14.72 12.36 -7.17
N GLY A 38 14.04 12.18 -6.04
CA GLY A 38 12.90 12.99 -5.66
C GLY A 38 11.61 12.66 -6.44
N GLU A 39 11.47 11.47 -7.02
CA GLU A 39 10.30 11.12 -7.85
C GLU A 39 8.97 11.20 -7.09
N HIS A 40 9.00 10.89 -5.79
CA HIS A 40 7.89 11.08 -4.85
C HIS A 40 7.42 12.54 -4.68
N LYS A 41 8.14 13.53 -5.22
CA LYS A 41 7.78 14.96 -5.24
C LYS A 41 7.34 15.44 -6.62
N ALA A 42 7.44 14.61 -7.65
CA ALA A 42 7.04 14.98 -9.00
C ALA A 42 5.51 15.27 -9.06
N PRO A 43 5.06 16.19 -9.92
CA PRO A 43 3.65 16.56 -10.02
C PRO A 43 2.70 15.37 -10.19
N ASP A 44 3.06 14.41 -11.04
CA ASP A 44 2.25 13.21 -11.30
C ASP A 44 2.14 12.28 -10.08
N PHE A 45 3.17 12.26 -9.23
CA PHE A 45 3.13 11.51 -7.97
C PHE A 45 2.25 12.24 -6.94
N VAL A 46 2.46 13.55 -6.78
CA VAL A 46 1.76 14.37 -5.80
C VAL A 46 0.27 14.50 -6.12
N ALA A 47 -0.12 14.44 -7.40
CA ALA A 47 -1.51 14.36 -7.82
C ALA A 47 -2.26 13.14 -7.23
N LYS A 48 -1.55 12.04 -6.97
CA LYS A 48 -2.09 10.81 -6.37
C LYS A 48 -1.85 10.74 -4.85
N GLN A 49 -0.72 11.29 -4.41
CA GLN A 49 -0.32 11.36 -3.01
C GLN A 49 0.11 12.79 -2.64
N PRO A 50 -0.82 13.64 -2.14
CA PRO A 50 -0.58 15.07 -1.96
C PRO A 50 0.56 15.49 -1.02
N PHE A 51 1.07 14.59 -0.18
CA PHE A 51 2.17 14.87 0.76
C PHE A 51 3.56 14.56 0.18
N GLY A 52 3.60 14.00 -1.03
CA GLY A 52 4.81 13.52 -1.67
C GLY A 52 5.58 12.55 -0.77
N GLN A 53 4.92 11.50 -0.30
CA GLN A 53 5.47 10.42 0.53
C GLN A 53 5.09 9.07 -0.06
N VAL A 54 5.92 8.05 0.16
CA VAL A 54 5.58 6.66 -0.19
C VAL A 54 5.06 5.89 1.02
N PRO A 55 4.17 4.90 0.85
CA PRO A 55 3.57 4.44 -0.40
C PRO A 55 2.18 5.04 -0.70
N TYR A 56 1.71 4.83 -1.93
CA TYR A 56 0.28 4.74 -2.27
C TYR A 56 0.03 3.46 -3.10
N ILE A 57 -1.23 3.04 -3.22
CA ILE A 57 -1.62 1.94 -4.14
C ILE A 57 -2.59 2.43 -5.21
N ASP A 58 -2.74 1.67 -6.30
CA ASP A 58 -3.82 1.81 -7.27
C ASP A 58 -4.54 0.46 -7.36
N ASP A 59 -5.77 0.45 -6.87
CA ASP A 59 -6.65 -0.70 -6.86
C ASP A 59 -7.89 -0.37 -7.71
N GLU A 60 -7.73 -0.56 -9.02
CA GLU A 60 -8.77 -0.29 -10.03
C GLU A 60 -9.29 1.16 -10.00
N GLY A 61 -8.36 2.12 -9.87
CA GLY A 61 -8.66 3.55 -9.81
C GLY A 61 -9.00 4.06 -8.40
N PHE A 62 -9.10 3.18 -7.40
CA PHE A 62 -9.10 3.60 -6.00
C PHE A 62 -7.66 3.75 -5.51
N ILE A 63 -7.27 4.98 -5.13
CA ILE A 63 -5.86 5.34 -4.86
C ILE A 63 -5.67 5.78 -3.40
N PRO A 64 -5.76 4.88 -2.41
CA PRO A 64 -5.46 5.23 -1.03
C PRO A 64 -3.95 5.39 -0.82
N TYR A 65 -3.62 6.33 0.07
CA TYR A 65 -2.29 6.55 0.62
C TYR A 65 -2.32 6.45 2.15
N ASP A 66 -1.17 6.60 2.80
CA ASP A 66 -0.90 6.21 4.20
C ASP A 66 -0.82 4.69 4.38
N SER A 67 0.37 4.22 4.75
CA SER A 67 0.65 2.79 4.89
C SER A 67 -0.21 2.03 5.92
N ARG A 68 -0.74 2.70 6.95
CA ARG A 68 -1.62 2.03 7.94
C ARG A 68 -3.05 1.98 7.42
N ALA A 69 -3.52 3.05 6.79
CA ALA A 69 -4.82 3.08 6.13
C ALA A 69 -4.89 2.02 5.01
N ILE A 70 -3.83 1.95 4.17
CA ILE A 70 -3.70 0.90 3.15
C ILE A 70 -3.70 -0.50 3.77
N ALA A 71 -2.95 -0.71 4.86
CA ALA A 71 -2.91 -2.02 5.53
C ALA A 71 -4.29 -2.45 6.03
N GLN A 72 -5.05 -1.54 6.65
CA GLN A 72 -6.42 -1.80 7.08
C GLN A 72 -7.33 -2.07 5.89
N TYR A 73 -7.23 -1.27 4.83
CA TYR A 73 -7.99 -1.47 3.59
C TYR A 73 -7.77 -2.88 3.01
N ILE A 74 -6.52 -3.32 2.87
CA ILE A 74 -6.21 -4.66 2.34
C ILE A 74 -6.71 -5.74 3.30
N ALA A 75 -6.48 -5.59 4.61
CA ALA A 75 -6.94 -6.56 5.59
C ALA A 75 -8.47 -6.75 5.56
N SER A 76 -9.23 -5.66 5.39
CA SER A 76 -10.69 -5.68 5.29
C SER A 76 -11.19 -6.18 3.93
N LYS A 77 -10.65 -5.67 2.81
CA LYS A 77 -11.07 -6.06 1.45
C LYS A 77 -10.82 -7.54 1.18
N TYR A 78 -9.70 -8.07 1.68
CA TYR A 78 -9.29 -9.47 1.48
C TYR A 78 -9.46 -10.30 2.75
N ALA A 79 -10.45 -10.00 3.58
CA ALA A 79 -10.67 -10.67 4.88
C ALA A 79 -10.69 -12.22 4.77
N SER A 80 -11.20 -12.77 3.66
CA SER A 80 -11.28 -14.20 3.39
C SER A 80 -10.01 -14.88 2.87
N GLN A 81 -8.91 -14.14 2.65
CA GLN A 81 -7.66 -14.67 2.09
C GLN A 81 -6.50 -14.60 3.10
N GLY A 82 -5.70 -15.64 3.24
CA GLY A 82 -4.56 -15.64 4.19
C GLY A 82 -5.00 -15.48 5.66
N PRO A 83 -4.09 -15.12 6.57
CA PRO A 83 -4.40 -15.01 7.99
C PRO A 83 -5.21 -13.74 8.32
N ALA A 84 -5.86 -13.77 9.49
CA ALA A 84 -6.51 -12.59 10.06
C ALA A 84 -5.43 -11.65 10.63
N LEU A 85 -5.33 -10.45 10.07
CA LEU A 85 -4.35 -9.44 10.48
C LEU A 85 -4.90 -8.41 11.47
N VAL A 86 -6.23 -8.41 11.68
CA VAL A 86 -6.93 -7.54 12.63
C VAL A 86 -7.57 -8.43 13.69
N PRO A 87 -7.44 -8.11 14.99
CA PRO A 87 -8.10 -8.86 16.05
C PRO A 87 -9.61 -8.95 15.83
N ALA A 88 -10.21 -10.06 16.27
CA ALA A 88 -11.65 -10.20 16.27
C ALA A 88 -12.29 -9.15 17.19
N SER A 89 -13.45 -8.65 16.79
CA SER A 89 -14.16 -7.55 17.46
C SER A 89 -14.58 -7.85 18.90
N ASN A 90 -14.53 -9.12 19.33
CA ASN A 90 -14.82 -9.56 20.70
C ASN A 90 -13.61 -9.43 21.65
N LEU A 91 -12.48 -8.87 21.19
CA LEU A 91 -11.26 -8.66 21.98
C LEU A 91 -11.07 -7.20 22.41
N LEU A 92 -12.03 -6.32 22.13
CA LEU A 92 -12.10 -4.91 22.57
C LEU A 92 -13.36 -4.69 23.39
#